data_AF-A0A924JNY6-F1
#
_entry.id   AF-A0A924JNY6-F1
#
_cell.length_a   1.000
_cell.length_b   1.000
_cell.length_c   1.000
_cell.angle_alpha   90.00
_cell.angle_beta   90.00
_cell.angle_gamma   90.00
#
_symmetry.space_group_name_H-M   'P 1'
#
loop_
_entity.id
_entity.type
_entity.pdbx_description
1 polymer ?
#
loop_
_entity_poly.entity_id
_entity_poly.type
_entity_poly.pdbx_seq_one_letter_code
_entity_poly.pdbx_strand_id
1 'polypeptide(L)' 'MHSWHNIFTTNNYPEASIIQGLLEENSIPVQMLNKMDSSYQTFGEIELFVPI' A
#
# COMPACT_ATOMS: atom_id res chain seq x y z
N MET A 1 2.23 19.44 6.89
CA MET A 1 1.47 18.18 6.99
C MET A 1 1.65 17.49 5.65
N HIS A 2 2.48 16.44 5.56
CA HIS A 2 2.61 15.70 4.29
C HIS A 2 1.28 14.98 4.05
N SER A 3 0.62 15.34 2.96
CA SER A 3 -0.62 14.66 2.56
C SER A 3 -0.21 13.41 1.81
N TRP A 4 -0.77 12.26 2.19
CA TRP A 4 -0.51 10.99 1.52
C TRP A 4 -1.67 10.70 0.58
N HIS A 5 -1.36 10.33 -0.66
CA HIS A 5 -2.34 9.97 -1.67
C HIS A 5 -2.37 8.45 -1.86
N ASN A 6 -3.55 7.84 -1.73
CA ASN A 6 -3.75 6.43 -2.06
C ASN A 6 -3.70 6.28 -3.58
N ILE A 7 -2.73 5.51 -4.08
CA ILE A 7 -2.55 5.26 -5.52
C ILE A 7 -3.01 3.87 -5.94
N PHE A 8 -3.15 2.94 -5.00
CA PHE A 8 -3.46 1.55 -5.31
C PHE A 8 -4.06 0.84 -4.10
N THR A 9 -5.07 0.01 -4.33
CA THR A 9 -5.73 -0.78 -3.30
C THR A 9 -5.99 -2.18 -3.84
N THR A 10 -5.57 -3.21 -3.11
CA THR A 10 -5.73 -4.62 -3.51
C THR A 10 -5.92 -5.51 -2.28
N ASN A 11 -6.55 -6.67 -2.44
CA ASN A 11 -6.54 -7.72 -1.41
C ASN A 11 -5.42 -8.76 -1.64
N ASN A 12 -4.61 -8.57 -2.67
CA ASN A 12 -3.54 -9.48 -3.06
C ASN A 12 -2.19 -8.96 -2.56
N TYR A 13 -1.65 -9.59 -1.51
CA TYR A 13 -0.37 -9.19 -0.92
C TYR A 13 0.82 -9.26 -1.88
N PRO A 14 1.03 -10.35 -2.63
CA PRO A 14 2.05 -10.40 -3.68
C PRO A 14 2.00 -9.21 -4.64
N GLU A 15 0.80 -8.84 -5.12
CA GLU A 15 0.63 -7.72 -6.05
C GLU A 15 1.03 -6.39 -5.40
N ALA A 16 0.55 -6.12 -4.18
CA ALA A 16 0.92 -4.91 -3.44
C ALA A 16 2.44 -4.81 -3.22
N SER A 17 3.08 -5.93 -2.87
CA SER A 17 4.53 -5.97 -2.62
C SER A 17 5.35 -5.73 -3.89
N ILE A 18 4.90 -6.25 -5.05
CA ILE A 18 5.55 -6.00 -6.34
C ILE A 18 5.48 -4.51 -6.70
N ILE A 19 4.31 -3.89 -6.55
CA ILE A 19 4.12 -2.47 -6.87
C ILE A 19 4.93 -1.60 -5.89
N GLN A 20 4.94 -1.94 -4.61
CA GLN A 20 5.78 -1.25 -3.62
C GLN A 20 7.26 -1.29 -4.02
N GLY A 21 7.79 -2.47 -4.36
CA GLY A 21 9.18 -2.62 -4.80
C GLY A 21 9.50 -1.79 -6.04
N LEU A 22 8.61 -1.78 -7.04
CA LEU A 22 8.77 -0.98 -8.25
C LEU A 22 8.82 0.54 -7.95
N LEU A 23 8.01 1.02 -7.01
CA LEU A 23 8.04 2.43 -6.59
C LEU A 23 9.36 2.75 -5.85
N GLU A 24 9.78 1.90 -4.92
CA GLU A 24 11.03 2.06 -4.18
C GLU A 24 12.26 2.03 -5.11
N GLU A 25 12.30 1.13 -6.09
CA GLU A 25 13.34 1.05 -7.12
C GLU A 25 13.46 2.34 -7.94
N ASN A 26 12.33 3.01 -8.18
CA ASN A 26 12.28 4.31 -8.87
C ASN A 26 12.47 5.51 -7.92
N SER A 27 12.93 5.27 -6.69
CA SER A 27 13.11 6.31 -5.65
C SER A 27 11.83 7.06 -5.29
N ILE A 28 10.67 6.44 -5.49
CA ILE A 28 9.37 6.99 -5.09
C ILE A 28 9.06 6.47 -3.68
N PRO A 29 8.98 7.35 -2.66
CA PRO A 29 8.60 6.94 -1.32
C PRO A 29 7.16 6.42 -1.32
N VAL A 30 6.98 5.22 -0.76
CA VAL A 30 5.70 4.53 -0.69
C VAL A 30 5.46 4.00 0.72
N GLN A 31 4.22 4.03 1.17
CA GLN A 31 3.80 3.46 2.44
C GLN A 31 2.66 2.47 2.21
N MET A 32 2.88 1.22 2.61
CA MET A 32 1.87 0.16 2.54
C MET A 32 1.09 0.09 3.86
N LEU A 33 -0.23 0.20 3.78
CA LEU A 33 -1.16 -0.04 4.88
C LEU A 33 -1.85 -1.38 4.66
N ASN A 34 -1.35 -2.43 5.30
CA ASN A 34 -1.94 -3.76 5.24
C ASN A 34 -3.04 -3.90 6.31
N LYS A 35 -4.31 -3.83 5.90
CA LYS A 35 -5.45 -3.98 6.82
C LYS A 35 -5.85 -5.46 7.04
N MET A 36 -5.21 -6.42 6.36
CA MET A 36 -5.48 -7.86 6.53
C MET A 36 -4.89 -8.44 7.83
N ASP A 37 -3.84 -7.84 8.36
CA ASP A 37 -3.22 -8.30 9.62
C ASP A 37 -4.05 -7.90 10.86
N SER A 38 -5.01 -6.98 10.67
CA SER A 38 -5.91 -6.51 11.72
C SER A 38 -7.14 -7.42 11.87
N SER A 39 -7.64 -7.57 13.11
CA SER A 39 -8.67 -8.53 13.55
C SER A 39 -10.07 -8.42 12.90
N TYR A 40 -10.24 -7.74 11.76
CA TYR A 40 -11.51 -7.62 11.05
C TYR A 40 -11.62 -8.69 9.96
N GLN A 41 -12.23 -9.80 10.33
CA GLN A 41 -12.31 -11.07 9.61
C GLN A 41 -13.20 -11.08 8.36
N THR A 42 -13.35 -9.96 7.64
CA THR A 42 -14.25 -9.93 6.47
C THR A 42 -13.70 -9.24 5.22
N PHE A 43 -12.96 -8.12 5.29
CA PHE A 43 -12.39 -7.47 4.09
C PHE A 43 -11.19 -6.61 4.48
N GLY A 44 -10.00 -7.21 4.57
CA GLY A 44 -8.75 -6.46 4.68
C GLY A 44 -8.24 -6.14 3.28
N GLU A 45 -8.20 -4.87 2.92
CA GLU A 45 -7.49 -4.41 1.73
C GLU A 45 -6.10 -3.90 2.14
N ILE A 46 -5.17 -3.98 1.20
CA ILE A 46 -3.86 -3.39 1.27
C ILE A 46 -3.90 -2.12 0.43
N GLU A 47 -3.53 -1.01 1.04
CA GLU A 47 -3.48 0.30 0.38
C GLU A 47 -2.02 0.75 0.25
N LEU A 48 -1.66 1.31 -0.91
CA LEU A 48 -0.35 1.92 -1.15
C LEU A 48 -0.51 3.43 -1.26
N PHE A 49 0.29 4.15 -0.48
CA PHE A 49 0.27 5.60 -0.44
C PHE A 49 1.60 6.20 -0.87
N VAL A 50 1.54 7.35 -1.55
CA VAL A 50 2.72 8.18 -1.88
C VAL A 50 2.53 9.59 -1.32
N PRO A 51 3.59 10.30 -0.92
CA PRO A 51 3.48 11.67 -0.43
C PRO A 51 3.21 12.64 -1.59
N ILE A 52 2.41 13.67 -1.30
CA ILE A 52 2.12 14.83 -2.18
C ILE A 52 2.99 16.01 -1.77
#